data_AF-A0A4R7IZV8-F1
#
_entry.id   AF-A0A4R7IZV8-F1
#
_cell.length_a   1.000
_cell.length_b   1.000
_cell.length_c   1.000
_cell.angle_alpha   90.00
_cell.angle_beta   90.00
_cell.angle_gamma   90.00
#
_symmetry.space_group_name_H-M   'P 1'
#
loop_
_entity.id
_entity.type
_entity.pdbx_description
1 polymer ?
#
loop_
_entity_poly.entity_id
_entity_poly.type
_entity_poly.pdbx_seq_one_letter_code
_entity_poly.pdbx_strand_id
1 'polypeptide(L)'
;MPATHHSSATSTQSTAVVGRIPVLDVRPVVQRGRRPAKAVTGESFEVTATVFREGHDAVAANVVLKDPEGRPGPWTPMRELAPGTDRWGATVTAGEPGRWSFTVEAWSDPVTTWRHHASVKIPAGMDTDLVLEEGARLYERAAAEVPASADRRELLAAVEALRDESRPPASRLAAALTPEVDAVLARHPLRDLVTSSEPLPLLVERERALYGAWYEFFPRSEGTPEQPHGTFRTAARRLPAIAAMGFDVVYLPPVHPIGTTHRKGRNNTLSATPD
;
A
#
# COMPACT_ATOMS: atom_id res chain seq x y z
N MET A 1 55.24 -34.89 14.06
CA MET A 1 54.25 -33.81 14.25
C MET A 1 53.79 -33.34 12.87
N PRO A 2 52.76 -33.96 12.25
CA PRO A 2 52.24 -33.48 10.98
C PRO A 2 51.16 -32.41 11.23
N ALA A 3 51.27 -31.29 10.53
CA ALA A 3 50.33 -30.18 10.60
C ALA A 3 48.99 -30.59 9.95
N THR A 4 47.93 -30.56 10.73
CA THR A 4 46.55 -30.75 10.28
C THR A 4 46.04 -29.48 9.60
N HIS A 5 45.93 -29.50 8.27
CA HIS A 5 45.18 -28.51 7.51
C HIS A 5 43.69 -28.61 7.86
N HIS A 6 43.18 -27.64 8.63
CA HIS A 6 41.74 -27.46 8.80
C HIS A 6 41.18 -26.77 7.55
N SER A 7 40.56 -27.56 6.68
CA SER A 7 39.73 -27.05 5.61
C SER A 7 38.43 -26.51 6.21
N SER A 8 38.38 -25.20 6.47
CA SER A 8 37.15 -24.50 6.81
C SER A 8 36.26 -24.43 5.56
N ALA A 9 35.39 -25.43 5.40
CA ALA A 9 34.31 -25.36 4.45
C ALA A 9 33.32 -24.28 4.93
N THR A 10 33.38 -23.11 4.33
CA THR A 10 32.38 -22.06 4.49
C THR A 10 31.06 -22.59 3.95
N SER A 11 30.09 -22.85 4.82
CA SER A 11 28.74 -23.22 4.39
C SER A 11 28.12 -21.99 3.72
N THR A 12 28.00 -22.04 2.40
CA THR A 12 27.15 -21.10 1.67
C THR A 12 25.70 -21.47 2.01
N GLN A 13 25.17 -20.87 3.07
CA GLN A 13 23.73 -20.82 3.29
C GLN A 13 23.11 -20.13 2.07
N SER A 14 22.57 -20.94 1.17
CA SER A 14 21.65 -20.49 0.14
C SER A 14 20.44 -19.89 0.86
N THR A 15 20.38 -18.57 0.98
CA THR A 15 19.18 -17.88 1.45
C THR A 15 18.08 -18.15 0.44
N ALA A 16 17.06 -18.91 0.84
CA ALA A 16 15.93 -19.22 -0.03
C ALA A 16 15.28 -17.91 -0.52
N VAL A 17 15.09 -17.80 -1.83
CA VAL A 17 14.51 -16.60 -2.47
C VAL A 17 13.04 -16.41 -2.11
N VAL A 18 12.37 -17.47 -1.64
CA VAL A 18 10.97 -17.47 -1.23
C VAL A 18 10.89 -17.74 0.28
N GLY A 19 10.12 -16.93 1.00
CA GLY A 19 9.89 -17.10 2.43
C GLY A 19 8.87 -18.21 2.74
N ARG A 20 8.46 -18.32 4.01
CA ARG A 20 7.60 -19.43 4.49
C ARG A 20 6.20 -19.40 3.89
N ILE A 21 5.63 -18.19 3.74
CA ILE A 21 4.41 -17.93 2.99
C ILE A 21 4.80 -17.10 1.76
N PRO A 22 4.71 -17.65 0.54
CA PRO A 22 5.03 -16.94 -0.68
C PRO A 22 4.35 -15.56 -0.80
N VAL A 23 5.17 -14.50 -0.91
CA VAL A 23 4.75 -13.13 -1.27
C VAL A 23 5.57 -12.69 -2.46
N LEU A 24 4.96 -12.66 -3.64
CA LEU A 24 5.64 -12.52 -4.91
C LEU A 24 5.05 -11.38 -5.75
N ASP A 25 5.85 -10.86 -6.70
CA ASP A 25 5.44 -9.82 -7.67
C ASP A 25 4.64 -8.67 -7.04
N VAL A 26 5.21 -8.06 -6.00
CA VAL A 26 4.62 -6.88 -5.35
C VAL A 26 4.61 -5.70 -6.33
N ARG A 27 3.48 -5.01 -6.43
CA ARG A 27 3.25 -3.87 -7.33
C ARG A 27 2.58 -2.71 -6.58
N PRO A 28 2.80 -1.46 -7.01
CA PRO A 28 3.53 -1.03 -8.21
C PRO A 28 5.05 -1.17 -8.09
N VAL A 29 5.74 -1.54 -9.17
CA VAL A 29 7.20 -1.63 -9.20
C VAL A 29 7.74 -0.94 -10.46
N VAL A 30 8.70 -0.03 -10.29
CA VAL A 30 9.30 0.71 -11.39
C VAL A 30 10.75 0.28 -11.55
N GLN A 31 11.11 -0.16 -12.76
CA GLN A 31 12.46 -0.65 -13.09
C GLN A 31 13.00 -1.68 -12.08
N ARG A 32 12.17 -2.67 -11.70
CA ARG A 32 12.52 -3.72 -10.72
C ARG A 32 12.97 -3.14 -9.36
N GLY A 33 12.31 -2.07 -8.90
CA GLY A 33 12.60 -1.40 -7.64
C GLY A 33 13.75 -0.39 -7.69
N ARG A 34 14.45 -0.25 -8.83
CA ARG A 34 15.56 0.72 -8.98
C ARG A 34 15.10 2.17 -9.01
N ARG A 35 13.80 2.40 -9.25
CA ARG A 35 13.18 3.73 -9.25
C ARG A 35 11.91 3.67 -8.39
N PRO A 36 11.58 4.78 -7.71
CA PRO A 36 10.37 4.83 -6.89
C PRO A 36 9.13 4.80 -7.78
N ALA A 37 8.09 4.10 -7.30
CA ALA A 37 6.72 4.41 -7.70
C ALA A 37 6.39 5.85 -7.26
N LYS A 38 5.32 6.44 -7.80
CA LYS A 38 4.97 7.83 -7.54
C LYS A 38 3.55 7.94 -7.01
N ALA A 39 3.35 8.89 -6.12
CA ALA A 39 2.05 9.39 -5.72
C ALA A 39 2.17 10.89 -5.34
N VAL A 40 1.05 11.55 -5.10
CA VAL A 40 1.01 12.84 -4.39
C VAL A 40 0.26 12.73 -3.07
N THR A 41 0.43 13.71 -2.19
CA THR A 41 -0.33 13.79 -0.93
C THR A 41 -1.83 13.65 -1.16
N GLY A 42 -2.47 12.72 -0.43
CA GLY A 42 -3.90 12.43 -0.49
C GLY A 42 -4.32 11.49 -1.64
N GLU A 43 -3.42 11.16 -2.56
CA GLU A 43 -3.71 10.20 -3.64
C GLU A 43 -3.80 8.79 -3.10
N SER A 44 -4.80 8.05 -3.58
CA SER A 44 -5.01 6.64 -3.26
C SER A 44 -4.68 5.75 -4.46
N PHE A 45 -3.96 4.67 -4.22
CA PHE A 45 -3.60 3.69 -5.24
C PHE A 45 -3.58 2.27 -4.67
N GLU A 46 -3.64 1.28 -5.54
CA GLU A 46 -3.66 -0.13 -5.13
C GLU A 46 -2.25 -0.71 -5.05
N VAL A 47 -1.90 -1.29 -3.90
CA VAL A 47 -0.75 -2.18 -3.74
C VAL A 47 -1.24 -3.60 -3.91
N THR A 48 -0.56 -4.39 -4.73
CA THR A 48 -0.95 -5.77 -5.03
C THR A 48 0.23 -6.72 -4.93
N ALA A 49 -0.04 -7.99 -4.64
CA ALA A 49 0.95 -9.06 -4.60
C ALA A 49 0.31 -10.40 -4.94
N THR A 50 1.13 -11.39 -5.31
CA THR A 50 0.70 -12.78 -5.43
C THR A 50 1.03 -13.48 -4.12
N VAL A 51 0.00 -14.00 -3.44
CA VAL A 51 0.08 -14.57 -2.10
C VAL A 51 -0.69 -15.88 -2.04
N PHE A 52 0.00 -16.94 -1.64
CA PHE A 52 -0.55 -18.29 -1.46
C PHE A 52 0.32 -19.06 -0.47
N ARG A 53 -0.04 -20.31 -0.17
CA ARG A 53 0.75 -21.25 0.64
C ARG A 53 0.69 -22.67 0.10
N GLU A 54 1.50 -23.56 0.65
CA GLU A 54 1.33 -25.00 0.48
C GLU A 54 0.10 -25.53 1.23
N GLY A 55 -0.47 -26.62 0.75
CA GLY A 55 -1.66 -27.23 1.33
C GLY A 55 -2.94 -26.52 0.90
N HIS A 56 -3.99 -26.65 1.71
CA HIS A 56 -5.34 -26.15 1.42
C HIS A 56 -5.84 -25.12 2.44
N ASP A 57 -5.02 -24.79 3.43
CA ASP A 57 -5.41 -23.85 4.49
C ASP A 57 -5.43 -22.42 3.97
N ALA A 58 -6.22 -21.56 4.62
CA ALA A 58 -6.37 -20.17 4.23
C ALA A 58 -5.06 -19.37 4.44
N VAL A 59 -4.93 -18.31 3.63
CA VAL A 59 -3.91 -17.26 3.77
C VAL A 59 -4.58 -15.90 3.82
N ALA A 60 -3.88 -14.94 4.41
CA ALA A 60 -4.24 -13.54 4.36
C ALA A 60 -2.99 -12.68 4.24
N ALA A 61 -3.18 -11.41 3.87
CA ALA A 61 -2.10 -10.45 3.69
C ALA A 61 -2.50 -9.04 4.11
N ASN A 62 -1.52 -8.20 4.44
CA ASN A 62 -1.69 -6.76 4.62
C ASN A 62 -0.57 -5.98 3.95
N VAL A 63 -0.87 -4.72 3.63
CA VAL A 63 0.14 -3.75 3.22
C VAL A 63 0.67 -3.04 4.47
N VAL A 64 1.98 -2.86 4.55
CA VAL A 64 2.62 -1.96 5.52
C VAL A 64 3.25 -0.82 4.73
N LEU A 65 2.61 0.34 4.75
CA LEU A 65 3.14 1.58 4.20
C LEU A 65 3.90 2.32 5.30
N LYS A 66 5.17 2.66 5.05
CA LYS A 66 6.03 3.40 5.98
C LYS A 66 6.34 4.79 5.44
N ASP A 67 6.22 5.77 6.31
CA ASP A 67 6.52 7.17 6.03
C ASP A 67 8.04 7.45 5.98
N PRO A 68 8.48 8.69 5.72
CA PRO A 68 9.90 9.04 5.63
C PRO A 68 10.69 8.77 6.93
N GLU A 69 10.04 8.80 8.09
CA GLU A 69 10.63 8.45 9.38
C GLU A 69 10.59 6.94 9.68
N GLY A 70 10.04 6.14 8.76
CA GLY A 70 9.92 4.69 8.89
C GLY A 70 8.75 4.23 9.78
N ARG A 71 7.86 5.13 10.19
CA ARG A 71 6.69 4.80 11.01
C ARG A 71 5.65 4.11 10.13
N PRO A 72 5.09 2.97 10.57
CA PRO A 72 4.06 2.27 9.81
C PRO A 72 2.72 3.02 9.88
N GLY A 73 1.99 2.98 8.77
CA GLY A 73 0.62 3.46 8.68
C GLY A 73 -0.41 2.54 9.36
N PRO A 74 -1.71 2.78 9.12
CA PRO A 74 -2.77 1.97 9.72
C PRO A 74 -2.77 0.53 9.22
N TRP A 75 -3.45 -0.34 9.98
CA TRP A 75 -3.77 -1.71 9.55
C TRP A 75 -4.51 -1.69 8.21
N THR A 76 -3.93 -2.33 7.19
CA THR A 76 -4.45 -2.29 5.80
C THR A 76 -4.52 -3.71 5.24
N PRO A 77 -5.56 -4.49 5.58
CA PRO A 77 -5.71 -5.86 5.11
C PRO A 77 -5.98 -5.88 3.61
N MET A 78 -5.41 -6.88 2.92
CA MET A 78 -5.64 -7.16 1.52
C MET A 78 -6.78 -8.17 1.37
N ARG A 79 -7.38 -8.18 0.19
CA ARG A 79 -8.32 -9.23 -0.25
C ARG A 79 -7.83 -9.85 -1.55
N GLU A 80 -8.20 -11.10 -1.81
CA GLU A 80 -8.05 -11.67 -3.14
C GLU A 80 -8.91 -10.87 -4.13
N LEU A 81 -8.32 -10.45 -5.25
CA LEU A 81 -8.94 -9.55 -6.22
C LEU A 81 -9.88 -10.28 -7.17
N ALA A 82 -9.61 -11.56 -7.42
CA ALA A 82 -10.47 -12.44 -8.19
C ALA A 82 -10.28 -13.89 -7.70
N PRO A 83 -11.35 -14.69 -7.56
CA PRO A 83 -11.25 -16.05 -7.04
C PRO A 83 -10.27 -16.93 -7.83
N GLY A 84 -9.38 -17.63 -7.13
CA GLY A 84 -8.47 -18.61 -7.71
C GLY A 84 -7.30 -18.00 -8.49
N THR A 85 -7.01 -16.72 -8.25
CA THR A 85 -5.89 -16.02 -8.90
C THR A 85 -4.67 -15.88 -8.01
N ASP A 86 -4.85 -16.08 -6.70
CA ASP A 86 -3.84 -15.81 -5.67
C ASP A 86 -3.34 -14.35 -5.73
N ARG A 87 -4.07 -13.45 -6.40
CA ARG A 87 -3.70 -12.05 -6.54
C ARG A 87 -4.45 -11.24 -5.50
N TRP A 88 -3.70 -10.65 -4.58
CA TRP A 88 -4.22 -9.87 -3.47
C TRP A 88 -4.01 -8.38 -3.71
N GLY A 89 -4.89 -7.54 -3.19
CA GLY A 89 -4.75 -6.09 -3.24
C GLY A 89 -5.40 -5.35 -2.09
N ALA A 90 -4.83 -4.19 -1.77
CA ALA A 90 -5.44 -3.18 -0.90
C ALA A 90 -5.10 -1.78 -1.38
N THR A 91 -6.03 -0.85 -1.15
CA THR A 91 -5.81 0.57 -1.41
C THR A 91 -5.01 1.18 -0.25
N VAL A 92 -3.98 1.94 -0.58
CA VAL A 92 -3.26 2.81 0.37
C VAL A 92 -3.40 4.26 -0.07
N THR A 93 -3.27 5.18 0.88
CA THR A 93 -3.30 6.63 0.61
C THR A 93 -1.99 7.26 1.07
N ALA A 94 -1.36 8.03 0.19
CA ALA A 94 -0.11 8.72 0.49
C ALA A 94 -0.34 9.94 1.41
N GLY A 95 0.52 10.09 2.42
CA GLY A 95 0.48 11.21 3.37
C GLY A 95 1.36 12.38 2.94
N GLU A 96 2.20 12.86 3.85
CA GLU A 96 3.12 13.98 3.60
C GLU A 96 4.14 13.70 2.47
N PRO A 97 4.61 14.74 1.75
CA PRO A 97 5.63 14.58 0.72
C PRO A 97 6.93 14.00 1.30
N GLY A 98 7.55 13.07 0.58
CA GLY A 98 8.79 12.45 1.03
C GLY A 98 9.09 11.11 0.37
N ARG A 99 10.07 10.41 0.90
CA ARG A 99 10.46 9.06 0.47
C ARG A 99 9.84 8.04 1.40
N TRP A 100 8.85 7.35 0.88
CA TRP A 100 8.10 6.30 1.57
C TRP A 100 8.61 4.93 1.11
N SER A 101 8.19 3.90 1.84
CA SER A 101 8.34 2.52 1.38
C SER A 101 7.09 1.72 1.69
N PHE A 102 6.83 0.67 0.93
CA PHE A 102 5.77 -0.27 1.26
C PHE A 102 6.25 -1.71 1.13
N THR A 103 5.69 -2.56 1.98
CA THR A 103 5.89 -4.02 2.00
C THR A 103 4.54 -4.70 2.02
N VAL A 104 4.50 -5.94 1.56
CA VAL A 104 3.36 -6.83 1.78
C VAL A 104 3.79 -7.90 2.77
N GLU A 105 3.01 -8.05 3.83
CA GLU A 105 3.12 -9.16 4.77
C GLU A 105 2.04 -10.18 4.44
N ALA A 106 2.37 -11.47 4.44
CA ALA A 106 1.41 -12.57 4.33
C ALA A 106 1.62 -13.60 5.43
N TRP A 107 0.54 -14.30 5.77
CA TRP A 107 0.52 -15.32 6.81
C TRP A 107 -0.51 -16.40 6.51
N SER A 108 -0.32 -17.53 7.18
CA SER A 108 -1.36 -18.53 7.37
C SER A 108 -2.48 -17.95 8.22
N ASP A 109 -3.73 -18.10 7.78
CA ASP A 109 -4.93 -17.72 8.53
C ASP A 109 -5.60 -18.98 9.14
N PRO A 110 -5.15 -19.42 10.33
CA PRO A 110 -5.66 -20.64 10.94
C PRO A 110 -7.10 -20.48 11.45
N VAL A 111 -7.54 -19.26 11.79
CA VAL A 111 -8.90 -19.05 12.31
C VAL A 111 -9.92 -19.20 11.19
N THR A 112 -9.68 -18.59 10.03
CA THR A 112 -10.57 -18.76 8.86
C THR A 112 -10.63 -20.22 8.42
N THR A 113 -9.48 -20.92 8.42
CA THR A 113 -9.40 -22.36 8.12
C THR A 113 -10.24 -23.19 9.11
N TRP A 114 -10.07 -22.96 10.40
CA TRP A 114 -10.82 -23.66 11.44
C TRP A 114 -12.32 -23.40 11.35
N ARG A 115 -12.74 -22.14 11.16
CA ARG A 115 -14.16 -21.77 11.03
C ARG A 115 -14.83 -22.51 9.87
N HIS A 116 -14.15 -22.62 8.74
CA HIS A 116 -14.64 -23.39 7.60
C HIS A 116 -14.86 -24.86 7.98
N HIS A 117 -13.86 -25.53 8.55
CA HIS A 117 -13.99 -26.94 8.98
C HIS A 117 -15.05 -27.13 10.06
N ALA A 118 -15.11 -26.25 11.07
CA ALA A 118 -16.07 -26.31 12.16
C ALA A 118 -17.51 -26.15 11.65
N SER A 119 -17.75 -25.27 10.68
CA SER A 119 -19.08 -25.07 10.08
C SER A 119 -19.64 -26.32 9.39
N VAL A 120 -18.77 -27.23 8.95
CA VAL A 120 -19.15 -28.49 8.30
C VAL A 120 -19.21 -29.63 9.32
N LYS A 121 -18.19 -29.77 10.17
CA LYS A 121 -18.05 -30.90 11.10
C LYS A 121 -19.03 -30.86 12.27
N ILE A 122 -19.29 -29.68 12.84
CA ILE A 122 -20.16 -29.55 14.02
C ILE A 122 -21.61 -29.94 13.72
N PRO A 123 -22.25 -29.48 12.63
CA PRO A 123 -23.59 -29.95 12.27
C PRO A 123 -23.67 -31.43 11.91
N ALA A 124 -22.56 -32.01 11.41
CA ALA A 124 -22.46 -33.43 11.09
C ALA A 124 -22.17 -34.33 12.31
N GLY A 125 -21.97 -33.75 13.50
CA GLY A 125 -21.65 -34.52 14.71
C GLY A 125 -20.28 -35.21 14.66
N MET A 126 -19.34 -34.71 13.85
CA MET A 126 -18.03 -35.31 13.65
C MET A 126 -16.98 -34.62 14.52
N ASP A 127 -16.32 -35.41 15.38
CA ASP A 127 -15.20 -34.98 16.24
C ASP A 127 -15.47 -33.67 17.00
N THR A 128 -16.71 -33.47 17.47
CA THR A 128 -17.18 -32.15 17.91
C THR A 128 -16.34 -31.55 19.03
N ASP A 129 -15.99 -32.34 20.04
CA ASP A 129 -15.21 -31.84 21.18
C ASP A 129 -13.77 -31.50 20.78
N LEU A 130 -13.17 -32.30 19.89
CA LEU A 130 -11.84 -32.03 19.37
C LEU A 130 -11.82 -30.74 18.54
N VAL A 131 -12.79 -30.57 17.63
CA VAL A 131 -12.91 -29.38 16.78
C VAL A 131 -13.11 -28.11 17.63
N LEU A 132 -13.94 -28.18 18.68
CA LEU A 132 -14.20 -27.03 19.55
C LEU A 132 -12.97 -26.68 20.41
N GLU A 133 -12.24 -27.68 20.92
CA GLU A 133 -10.99 -27.46 21.67
C GLU A 133 -9.87 -26.90 20.78
N GLU A 134 -9.74 -27.36 19.53
CA GLU A 134 -8.82 -26.76 18.55
C GLU A 134 -9.14 -25.28 18.35
N GLY A 135 -10.42 -24.93 18.20
CA GLY A 135 -10.88 -23.54 18.09
C GLY A 135 -10.56 -22.70 19.32
N ALA A 136 -10.79 -23.25 20.51
CA ALA A 136 -10.50 -22.59 21.77
C ALA A 136 -9.01 -22.21 21.85
N ARG A 137 -8.10 -23.13 21.50
CA ARG A 137 -6.66 -22.87 21.49
C ARG A 137 -6.25 -21.80 20.47
N LEU A 138 -6.89 -21.76 19.31
CA LEU A 138 -6.66 -20.69 18.32
C LEU A 138 -7.07 -19.33 18.87
N TYR A 139 -8.23 -19.25 19.53
CA TYR A 139 -8.75 -18.01 20.07
C TYR A 139 -7.95 -17.53 21.30
N GLU A 140 -7.43 -18.45 22.11
CA GLU A 140 -6.48 -18.11 23.19
C GLU A 140 -5.20 -17.48 22.65
N ARG A 141 -4.64 -18.05 21.57
CA ARG A 141 -3.46 -17.49 20.91
C ARG A 141 -3.76 -16.12 20.31
N ALA A 142 -4.90 -15.96 19.64
CA ALA A 142 -5.34 -14.66 19.14
C ALA A 142 -5.46 -13.63 20.29
N ALA A 143 -6.10 -14.01 21.40
CA ALA A 143 -6.26 -13.15 22.58
C ALA A 143 -4.94 -12.75 23.23
N ALA A 144 -3.87 -13.54 23.07
CA ALA A 144 -2.53 -13.19 23.56
C ALA A 144 -1.85 -12.09 22.73
N GLU A 145 -2.21 -11.96 21.44
CA GLU A 145 -1.69 -10.92 20.53
C GLU A 145 -2.49 -9.60 20.59
N VAL A 146 -3.71 -9.65 21.16
CA VAL A 146 -4.55 -8.47 21.38
C VAL A 146 -4.04 -7.69 22.62
N PRO A 147 -3.91 -6.35 22.53
CA PRO A 147 -3.60 -5.52 23.70
C PRO A 147 -4.55 -5.78 24.88
N ALA A 148 -4.11 -5.52 26.11
CA ALA A 148 -4.96 -5.71 27.29
C ALA A 148 -6.17 -4.74 27.27
N SER A 149 -7.29 -5.20 26.71
CA SER A 149 -8.48 -4.39 26.41
C SER A 149 -9.80 -5.17 26.60
N ALA A 150 -10.93 -4.54 26.27
CA ALA A 150 -12.21 -5.22 26.17
C ALA A 150 -12.19 -6.33 25.10
N ASP A 151 -11.51 -6.09 23.97
CA ASP A 151 -11.38 -7.03 22.86
C ASP A 151 -10.73 -8.35 23.29
N ARG A 152 -9.69 -8.28 24.13
CA ARG A 152 -9.07 -9.48 24.69
C ARG A 152 -10.04 -10.28 25.55
N ARG A 153 -10.88 -9.61 26.34
CA ARG A 153 -11.92 -10.28 27.16
C ARG A 153 -13.00 -10.92 26.30
N GLU A 154 -13.36 -10.29 25.19
CA GLU A 154 -14.32 -10.82 24.23
C GLU A 154 -13.85 -12.16 23.65
N LEU A 155 -12.59 -12.23 23.20
CA LEU A 155 -12.02 -13.49 22.71
C LEU A 155 -11.94 -14.57 23.80
N LEU A 156 -11.55 -14.20 25.03
CA LEU A 156 -11.51 -15.15 26.14
C LEU A 156 -12.92 -15.64 26.54
N ALA A 157 -13.96 -14.81 26.44
CA ALA A 157 -15.33 -15.25 26.66
C ALA A 157 -15.78 -16.28 25.59
N ALA A 158 -15.38 -16.09 24.33
CA ALA A 158 -15.59 -17.07 23.29
C ALA A 158 -14.83 -18.38 23.55
N VAL A 159 -13.60 -18.32 24.08
CA VAL A 159 -12.82 -19.51 24.50
C VAL A 159 -13.57 -20.30 25.58
N GLU A 160 -14.03 -19.65 26.64
CA GLU A 160 -14.80 -20.31 27.70
C GLU A 160 -16.08 -20.95 27.15
N ALA A 161 -16.80 -20.25 26.27
CA ALA A 161 -17.99 -20.79 25.63
C ALA A 161 -17.70 -21.98 24.69
N LEU A 162 -16.55 -21.99 24.00
CA LEU A 162 -16.13 -23.14 23.19
C LEU A 162 -15.84 -24.37 24.06
N ARG A 163 -15.35 -24.18 25.28
CA ARG A 163 -15.01 -25.26 26.23
C ARG A 163 -16.15 -25.67 27.16
N ASP A 164 -17.29 -24.99 27.13
CA ASP A 164 -18.43 -25.32 27.97
C ASP A 164 -19.15 -26.59 27.50
N GLU A 165 -18.68 -27.75 27.96
CA GLU A 165 -19.23 -29.08 27.67
C GLU A 165 -20.68 -29.27 28.15
N SER A 166 -21.22 -28.36 28.98
CA SER A 166 -22.63 -28.40 29.40
C SER A 166 -23.61 -27.91 28.31
N ARG A 167 -23.09 -27.26 27.25
CA ARG A 167 -23.90 -26.69 26.16
C ARG A 167 -23.83 -27.53 24.88
N PRO A 168 -24.87 -27.50 24.04
CA PRO A 168 -24.83 -28.16 22.73
C PRO A 168 -23.67 -27.65 21.85
N PRO A 169 -22.97 -28.52 21.09
CA PRO A 169 -21.84 -28.13 20.22
C PRO A 169 -22.13 -26.96 19.29
N ALA A 170 -23.32 -26.92 18.67
CA ALA A 170 -23.71 -25.82 17.80
C ALA A 170 -23.80 -24.47 18.55
N SER A 171 -24.24 -24.48 19.81
CA SER A 171 -24.30 -23.28 20.64
C SER A 171 -22.91 -22.81 21.11
N ARG A 172 -22.00 -23.75 21.37
CA ARG A 172 -20.59 -23.47 21.71
C ARG A 172 -19.88 -22.82 20.51
N LEU A 173 -20.03 -23.41 19.31
CA LEU A 173 -19.50 -22.84 18.07
C LEU A 173 -20.06 -21.44 17.78
N ALA A 174 -21.38 -21.25 17.91
CA ALA A 174 -22.02 -19.96 17.61
C ALA A 174 -21.46 -18.80 18.47
N ALA A 175 -21.05 -19.08 19.71
CA ALA A 175 -20.43 -18.07 20.59
C ALA A 175 -19.06 -17.58 20.08
N ALA A 176 -18.39 -18.34 19.22
CA ALA A 176 -17.12 -17.96 18.61
C ALA A 176 -17.30 -17.28 17.23
N LEU A 177 -18.53 -17.17 16.73
CA LEU A 177 -18.86 -16.62 15.40
C LEU A 177 -19.73 -15.35 15.51
N THR A 178 -19.66 -14.65 16.64
CA THR A 178 -20.44 -13.43 16.85
C THR A 178 -19.82 -12.24 16.11
N PRO A 179 -20.62 -11.23 15.74
CA PRO A 179 -20.11 -10.00 15.14
C PRO A 179 -19.05 -9.27 15.99
N GLU A 180 -19.16 -9.36 17.31
CA GLU A 180 -18.23 -8.76 18.26
C GLU A 180 -16.86 -9.44 18.17
N VAL A 181 -16.83 -10.76 18.15
CA VAL A 181 -15.61 -11.56 17.96
C VAL A 181 -15.00 -11.30 16.57
N ASP A 182 -15.83 -11.21 15.53
CA ASP A 182 -15.40 -10.91 14.17
C ASP A 182 -14.71 -9.55 14.09
N ALA A 183 -15.26 -8.53 14.75
CA ALA A 183 -14.66 -7.21 14.79
C ALA A 183 -13.26 -7.22 15.41
N VAL A 184 -13.07 -7.99 16.50
CA VAL A 184 -11.76 -8.15 17.12
C VAL A 184 -10.78 -8.83 16.17
N LEU A 185 -11.14 -9.97 15.59
CA LEU A 185 -10.27 -10.75 14.71
C LEU A 185 -9.98 -10.04 13.38
N ALA A 186 -10.90 -9.21 12.88
CA ALA A 186 -10.65 -8.39 11.69
C ALA A 186 -9.60 -7.30 11.94
N ARG A 187 -9.52 -6.79 13.18
CA ARG A 187 -8.57 -5.74 13.58
C ARG A 187 -7.24 -6.32 14.09
N HIS A 188 -7.29 -7.48 14.72
CA HIS A 188 -6.18 -8.18 15.38
C HIS A 188 -6.23 -9.68 15.06
N PRO A 189 -6.02 -10.08 13.78
CA PRO A 189 -6.05 -11.48 13.40
C PRO A 189 -4.87 -12.23 14.02
N LEU A 190 -5.04 -13.52 14.29
CA LEU A 190 -3.92 -14.42 14.57
C LEU A 190 -3.14 -14.67 13.28
N ARG A 191 -1.85 -14.36 13.26
CA ARG A 191 -1.02 -14.42 12.03
C ARG A 191 0.11 -15.42 12.16
N ASP A 192 -0.05 -16.60 11.55
CA ASP A 192 0.97 -17.64 11.59
C ASP A 192 1.99 -17.52 10.46
N LEU A 193 3.27 -17.68 10.81
CA LEU A 193 4.37 -17.76 9.83
C LEU A 193 4.51 -16.52 8.95
N VAL A 194 4.32 -15.33 9.56
CA VAL A 194 4.40 -14.04 8.86
C VAL A 194 5.67 -13.95 8.01
N THR A 195 5.47 -13.71 6.72
CA THR A 195 6.52 -13.50 5.72
C THR A 195 6.33 -12.11 5.11
N SER A 196 7.40 -11.33 5.02
CA SER A 196 7.36 -9.98 4.45
C SER A 196 8.12 -9.94 3.12
N SER A 197 7.64 -9.15 2.17
CA SER A 197 8.36 -8.82 0.95
C SER A 197 9.54 -7.88 1.22
N GLU A 198 10.45 -7.76 0.26
CA GLU A 198 11.38 -6.64 0.23
C GLU A 198 10.62 -5.30 0.17
N PRO A 199 11.11 -4.23 0.84
CA PRO A 199 10.52 -2.90 0.74
C PRO A 199 10.67 -2.30 -0.66
N LEU A 200 9.57 -1.80 -1.22
CA LEU A 200 9.57 -1.07 -2.48
C LEU A 200 9.49 0.44 -2.26
N PRO A 201 10.26 1.26 -3.00
CA PRO A 201 10.31 2.70 -2.81
C PRO A 201 9.10 3.41 -3.42
N LEU A 202 8.56 4.39 -2.68
CA LEU A 202 7.51 5.31 -3.11
C LEU A 202 7.99 6.76 -2.94
N LEU A 203 7.84 7.59 -3.97
CA LEU A 203 8.08 9.03 -3.89
C LEU A 203 6.72 9.74 -3.84
N VAL A 204 6.45 10.40 -2.73
CA VAL A 204 5.26 11.22 -2.55
C VAL A 204 5.63 12.68 -2.81
N GLU A 205 5.01 13.28 -3.82
CA GLU A 205 5.23 14.67 -4.21
C GLU A 205 4.05 15.56 -3.75
N ARG A 206 4.16 16.89 -3.90
CA ARG A 206 3.06 17.83 -3.62
C ARG A 206 1.89 17.61 -4.58
N GLU A 207 0.67 17.96 -4.16
CA GLU A 207 -0.56 17.87 -4.97
C GLU A 207 -0.41 18.42 -6.39
N ARG A 208 0.21 19.60 -6.54
CA ARG A 208 0.40 20.28 -7.83
C ARG A 208 1.26 19.52 -8.85
N ALA A 209 1.96 18.45 -8.42
CA ALA A 209 2.64 17.54 -9.33
C ALA A 209 1.66 16.65 -10.12
N LEU A 210 0.46 16.40 -9.59
CA LEU A 210 -0.60 15.63 -10.23
C LEU A 210 -1.74 16.55 -10.73
N TYR A 211 -2.17 17.50 -9.89
CA TYR A 211 -3.36 18.29 -10.14
C TYR A 211 -3.05 19.78 -10.32
N GLY A 212 -3.40 20.35 -11.48
CA GLY A 212 -3.45 21.79 -11.66
C GLY A 212 -3.73 22.22 -13.09
N ALA A 213 -4.37 23.38 -13.23
CA ALA A 213 -4.65 23.99 -14.52
C ALA A 213 -3.52 24.96 -14.90
N TRP A 214 -2.96 24.79 -16.11
CA TRP A 214 -1.82 25.58 -16.61
C TRP A 214 -2.26 26.52 -17.74
N TYR A 215 -1.85 27.80 -17.65
CA TYR A 215 -2.09 28.82 -18.67
C TYR A 215 -0.77 29.33 -19.23
N GLU A 216 -0.60 29.23 -20.54
CA GLU A 216 0.56 29.79 -21.25
C GLU A 216 0.19 31.13 -21.89
N PHE A 217 1.05 32.14 -21.71
CA PHE A 217 0.95 33.38 -22.49
C PHE A 217 2.30 34.08 -22.64
N PHE A 218 2.37 35.00 -23.61
CA PHE A 218 3.57 35.77 -23.92
C PHE A 218 3.49 37.15 -23.28
N PRO A 219 4.32 37.48 -22.25
CA PRO A 219 4.31 38.79 -21.61
C PRO A 219 4.51 39.95 -22.59
N ARG A 220 5.35 39.76 -23.62
CA ARG A 220 5.63 40.75 -24.66
C ARG A 220 4.42 41.15 -25.49
N SER A 221 3.36 40.34 -25.53
CA SER A 221 2.14 40.63 -26.28
C SER A 221 1.15 41.50 -25.49
N GLU A 222 1.40 41.72 -24.20
CA GLU A 222 0.55 42.51 -23.31
C GLU A 222 1.09 43.93 -23.13
N GLY A 223 1.32 44.63 -24.25
CA GLY A 223 1.80 46.02 -24.29
C GLY A 223 0.70 47.07 -24.13
N THR A 224 1.09 48.33 -24.35
CA THR A 224 0.18 49.47 -24.50
C THR A 224 0.23 50.00 -25.94
N PRO A 225 -0.69 50.88 -26.35
CA PRO A 225 -0.60 51.52 -27.66
C PRO A 225 0.73 52.25 -27.89
N GLU A 226 1.29 52.87 -26.86
CA GLU A 226 2.55 53.63 -26.91
C GLU A 226 3.79 52.74 -26.82
N GLN A 227 3.68 51.60 -26.12
CA GLN A 227 4.75 50.62 -25.97
C GLN A 227 4.21 49.20 -26.29
N PRO A 228 4.16 48.81 -27.57
CA PRO A 228 3.57 47.53 -27.99
C PRO A 228 4.26 46.31 -27.40
N HIS A 229 5.58 46.37 -27.17
CA HIS A 229 6.30 45.32 -26.48
C HIS A 229 6.04 45.40 -24.97
N GLY A 230 5.23 44.47 -24.46
CA GLY A 230 4.89 44.40 -23.05
C GLY A 230 6.10 44.22 -22.13
N THR A 231 5.94 44.71 -20.90
CA THR A 231 6.86 44.50 -19.78
C THR A 231 6.20 43.57 -18.76
N PHE A 232 6.93 43.09 -17.75
CA PHE A 232 6.29 42.35 -16.65
C PHE A 232 5.20 43.16 -15.95
N ARG A 233 5.36 44.49 -15.84
CA ARG A 233 4.34 45.36 -15.23
C ARG A 233 3.05 45.38 -16.04
N THR A 234 3.14 45.48 -17.37
CA THR A 234 1.94 45.49 -18.22
C THR A 234 1.33 44.09 -18.33
N ALA A 235 2.15 43.04 -18.45
CA ALA A 235 1.70 41.64 -18.50
C ALA A 235 0.96 41.19 -17.24
N ALA A 236 1.31 41.73 -16.07
CA ALA A 236 0.62 41.43 -14.81
C ALA A 236 -0.89 41.75 -14.86
N ARG A 237 -1.34 42.66 -15.75
CA ARG A 237 -2.77 42.97 -15.94
C ARG A 237 -3.61 41.78 -16.39
N ARG A 238 -2.98 40.75 -17.00
CA ARG A 238 -3.67 39.51 -17.41
C ARG A 238 -3.86 38.53 -16.28
N LEU A 239 -3.07 38.60 -15.21
CA LEU A 239 -3.12 37.63 -14.12
C LEU A 239 -4.51 37.56 -13.46
N PRO A 240 -5.24 38.66 -13.21
CA PRO A 240 -6.61 38.59 -12.70
C PRO A 240 -7.56 37.81 -13.62
N ALA A 241 -7.47 37.99 -14.93
CA ALA A 241 -8.31 37.27 -15.89
C ALA A 241 -7.93 35.78 -15.98
N ILE A 242 -6.64 35.47 -15.90
CA ILE A 242 -6.14 34.08 -15.87
C ILE A 242 -6.63 33.36 -14.61
N ALA A 243 -6.52 34.02 -13.45
CA ALA A 243 -7.03 33.49 -12.19
C ALA A 243 -8.56 33.34 -12.21
N ALA A 244 -9.31 34.28 -12.80
CA ALA A 244 -10.77 34.20 -12.94
C ALA A 244 -11.24 33.03 -13.83
N MET A 245 -10.38 32.55 -14.74
CA MET A 245 -10.63 31.32 -15.51
C MET A 245 -10.33 30.03 -14.71
N GLY A 246 -9.84 30.13 -13.47
CA GLY A 246 -9.55 28.99 -12.61
C GLY A 246 -8.19 28.34 -12.83
N PHE A 247 -7.22 29.05 -13.44
CA PHE A 247 -5.86 28.54 -13.61
C PHE A 247 -5.00 28.72 -12.35
N ASP A 248 -4.10 27.76 -12.15
CA ASP A 248 -3.23 27.68 -10.98
C ASP A 248 -1.77 28.04 -11.27
N VAL A 249 -1.33 27.74 -12.49
CA VAL A 249 0.07 27.88 -12.92
C VAL A 249 0.12 28.70 -14.19
N VAL A 250 1.00 29.69 -14.22
CA VAL A 250 1.32 30.47 -15.42
C VAL A 250 2.64 29.96 -15.98
N TYR A 251 2.60 29.39 -17.18
CA TYR A 251 3.79 29.03 -17.95
C TYR A 251 4.20 30.20 -18.83
N LEU A 252 5.44 30.68 -18.63
CA LEU A 252 6.02 31.75 -19.43
C LEU A 252 7.02 31.17 -20.43
N PRO A 253 6.91 31.50 -21.72
CA PRO A 253 8.01 31.34 -22.67
C PRO A 253 9.27 32.05 -22.17
N PRO A 254 10.46 31.74 -22.73
CA PRO A 254 11.72 32.31 -22.26
C PRO A 254 11.72 33.83 -22.13
N VAL A 255 12.12 34.32 -20.95
CA VAL A 255 12.13 35.76 -20.58
C VAL A 255 13.52 36.40 -20.63
N HIS A 256 14.45 35.74 -21.32
CA HIS A 256 15.83 36.17 -21.50
C HIS A 256 15.99 36.99 -22.79
N PRO A 257 17.13 37.68 -23.00
CA PRO A 257 17.43 38.32 -24.27
C PRO A 257 17.31 37.36 -25.47
N ILE A 258 16.82 37.88 -26.60
CA ILE A 258 16.67 37.12 -27.85
C ILE A 258 17.82 37.50 -28.80
N GLY A 259 18.60 36.51 -29.24
CA GLY A 259 19.70 36.70 -30.19
C GLY A 259 19.26 37.34 -31.51
N THR A 260 20.21 38.00 -32.19
CA THR A 260 20.00 38.69 -33.48
C THR A 260 20.46 37.86 -34.67
N THR A 261 21.58 37.14 -34.55
CA THR A 261 22.10 36.26 -35.59
C THR A 261 21.12 35.12 -35.89
N HIS A 262 20.72 34.96 -37.15
CA HIS A 262 19.71 33.99 -37.61
C HIS A 262 18.36 34.10 -36.87
N ARG A 263 17.98 35.30 -36.43
CA ARG A 263 16.66 35.55 -35.86
C ARG A 263 15.59 35.28 -36.92
N LYS A 264 14.61 34.45 -36.57
CA LYS A 264 13.44 34.17 -37.40
C LYS A 264 12.48 35.35 -37.42
N GLY A 265 11.86 35.61 -38.57
CA GLY A 265 10.84 36.64 -38.74
C GLY A 265 9.43 36.13 -38.47
N ARG A 266 8.45 36.99 -38.75
CA ARG A 266 7.01 36.66 -38.63
C ARG A 266 6.66 35.43 -39.47
N ASN A 267 5.73 34.61 -39.00
CA ASN A 267 5.33 33.35 -39.65
C ASN A 267 6.52 32.40 -39.93
N ASN A 268 7.51 32.35 -39.02
CA ASN A 268 8.65 31.42 -39.08
C ASN A 268 9.56 31.61 -40.32
N THR A 269 9.62 32.82 -40.89
CA THR A 269 10.56 33.11 -41.99
C THR A 269 12.02 33.06 -41.53
N LEU A 270 12.92 32.71 -42.45
CA LEU A 270 14.35 32.53 -42.14
C LEU A 270 15.08 33.83 -41.77
N SER A 271 14.54 34.97 -42.19
CA SER A 271 15.18 36.27 -41.99
C SER A 271 14.18 37.25 -41.36
N ALA A 272 14.53 37.77 -40.18
CA ALA A 272 13.84 38.90 -39.57
C ALA A 272 14.13 40.19 -40.34
N THR A 273 13.11 41.04 -40.51
CA THR A 273 13.28 42.41 -40.98
C THR A 273 13.71 43.32 -39.82
N PRO A 274 14.20 44.55 -40.09
CA PRO A 274 14.33 45.57 -39.06
C PRO A 274 13.01 45.81 -38.31
N ASP A 275 13.12 46.14 -37.02
CA ASP A 275 11.98 46.49 -36.14
C ASP A 275 11.43 47.89 -36.43
#